data_AF-A0A7S0U659-F1
#
_entry.id   AF-A0A7S0U659-F1
#
_cell.length_a   1.000
_cell.length_b   1.000
_cell.length_c   1.000
_cell.angle_alpha   90.00
_cell.angle_beta   90.00
_cell.angle_gamma   90.00
#
_symmetry.space_group_name_H-M   'P 1'
#
loop_
_entity.id
_entity.type
_entity.pdbx_description
1 polymer ?
#
loop_
_entity_poly.entity_id
_entity_poly.type
_entity_poly.pdbx_seq_one_letter_code
_entity_poly.pdbx_strand_id
1 'polypeptide(L)'
;QAATATASGEPGKSPGGWKLGGEMKERLLRTFEKIDADRNAKLDESERAEKKHVLTALLMEWGMSGNTFDGMGEVSYEEFHRPFEREWEVTSKQQALPAKRITRCLAE
;
A
#
# COMPACT_ATOMS: atom_id res chain seq x y z
N GLN A 1 -49.04 -3.74 8.76
CA GLN A 1 -48.53 -3.70 7.37
C GLN A 1 -48.28 -2.24 7.05
N ALA A 2 -47.16 -1.76 6.54
CA ALA A 2 -45.88 -2.36 6.17
C ALA A 2 -44.80 -1.29 6.42
N ALA A 3 -43.62 -1.73 6.84
CA ALA A 3 -42.45 -0.88 6.98
C ALA A 3 -41.92 -0.51 5.59
N THR A 4 -41.64 0.77 5.37
CA THR A 4 -40.71 1.21 4.32
C THR A 4 -39.86 2.32 4.90
N ALA A 5 -38.84 1.91 5.66
CA ALA A 5 -37.66 2.71 5.87
C ALA A 5 -36.93 2.78 4.51
N THR A 6 -37.19 3.83 3.74
CA THR A 6 -36.39 4.13 2.56
C THR A 6 -35.07 4.68 3.08
N ALA A 7 -34.10 3.79 3.24
CA ALA A 7 -32.71 4.15 3.43
C ALA A 7 -32.30 5.05 2.26
N SER A 8 -32.24 6.36 2.53
CA SER A 8 -31.49 7.29 1.69
C SER A 8 -30.06 6.79 1.67
N GLY A 9 -29.68 6.10 0.60
CA GLY A 9 -28.31 5.80 0.28
C GLY A 9 -27.57 7.12 0.04
N GLU A 10 -26.92 7.63 1.07
CA GLU A 10 -25.85 8.61 0.95
C GLU A 10 -24.80 8.06 -0.02
N PRO A 11 -24.53 8.72 -1.16
CA PRO A 11 -23.39 8.36 -1.98
C PRO A 11 -22.11 8.78 -1.25
N GLY A 12 -21.38 7.80 -0.74
CA GLY A 12 -19.93 7.91 -0.56
C GLY A 12 -19.45 8.67 0.67
N LYS A 13 -20.01 8.38 1.86
CA LYS A 13 -19.31 8.67 3.11
C LYS A 13 -18.19 7.63 3.27
N SER A 14 -17.03 7.85 2.65
CA SER A 14 -15.81 7.06 2.90
C SER A 14 -15.24 7.42 4.27
N PRO A 15 -15.41 6.60 5.34
CA PRO A 15 -14.97 6.95 6.69
C PRO A 15 -13.59 6.34 7.01
N GLY A 16 -12.76 6.08 6.00
CA GLY A 16 -11.46 5.43 6.16
C GLY A 16 -10.73 5.33 4.83
N GLY A 17 -10.26 6.47 4.33
CA GLY A 17 -9.65 6.58 3.01
C GLY A 17 -8.48 5.62 2.82
N TRP A 18 -8.57 4.78 1.79
CA TRP A 18 -7.45 4.13 1.09
C TRP A 18 -6.39 3.46 1.97
N LYS A 19 -6.77 2.93 3.13
CA LYS A 19 -5.84 2.19 3.98
C LYS A 19 -5.48 0.85 3.34
N LEU A 20 -4.24 0.43 3.51
CA LEU A 20 -3.83 -0.94 3.18
C LEU A 20 -4.80 -1.93 3.81
N GLY A 21 -5.24 -2.91 3.03
CA GLY A 21 -5.99 -4.05 3.56
C GLY A 21 -5.17 -4.76 4.65
N GLY A 22 -5.87 -5.34 5.65
CA GLY A 22 -5.22 -6.00 6.78
C GLY A 22 -4.18 -7.06 6.38
N GLU A 23 -4.45 -7.78 5.29
CA GLU A 23 -3.53 -8.79 4.72
C GLU A 23 -2.22 -8.18 4.19
N MET A 24 -2.27 -7.06 3.46
CA MET A 24 -1.04 -6.39 3.00
C MET A 24 -0.25 -5.82 4.17
N LYS A 25 -0.94 -5.26 5.17
CA LYS A 25 -0.30 -4.74 6.37
C LYS A 25 0.41 -5.85 7.16
N GLU A 26 -0.21 -7.03 7.28
CA GLU A 26 0.43 -8.20 7.91
C GLU A 26 1.63 -8.67 7.10
N ARG A 27 1.55 -8.71 5.77
CA ARG A 27 2.68 -9.11 4.91
C ARG A 27 3.87 -8.15 5.04
N LEU A 28 3.60 -6.85 5.10
CA LEU A 28 4.61 -5.82 5.37
C LEU A 28 5.22 -5.99 6.76
N LEU A 29 4.39 -6.23 7.78
CA LEU A 29 4.86 -6.49 9.15
C LEU A 29 5.77 -7.70 9.20
N ARG A 30 5.37 -8.84 8.62
CA ARG A 30 6.22 -10.05 8.59
C ARG A 30 7.52 -9.84 7.83
N THR A 31 7.51 -9.04 6.76
CA THR A 31 8.74 -8.73 6.03
C THR A 31 9.62 -7.80 6.83
N PHE A 32 9.04 -6.82 7.51
CA PHE A 32 9.74 -5.94 8.43
C PHE A 32 10.39 -6.72 9.57
N GLU A 33 9.65 -7.59 10.28
CA GLU A 33 10.17 -8.46 11.34
C GLU A 33 11.24 -9.45 10.85
N LYS A 34 11.27 -9.75 9.55
CA LYS A 34 12.31 -10.59 8.94
C LYS A 34 13.60 -9.82 8.65
N ILE A 35 13.50 -8.51 8.48
CA ILE A 35 14.64 -7.61 8.26
C ILE A 35 15.16 -7.08 9.60
N ASP A 36 14.26 -6.72 10.52
CA ASP A 36 14.50 -6.33 11.92
C ASP A 36 14.92 -7.56 12.74
N ALA A 37 16.19 -7.95 12.61
CA ALA A 37 16.74 -9.09 13.34
C ALA A 37 16.90 -8.78 14.83
N ASP A 38 17.15 -7.51 15.15
CA ASP A 38 17.32 -7.00 16.52
C ASP A 38 15.98 -6.81 17.26
N ARG A 39 14.86 -6.82 16.52
CA ARG A 39 13.49 -6.58 17.04
C ARG A 39 13.37 -5.25 17.76
N ASN A 40 14.09 -4.23 17.28
CA ASN A 40 14.07 -2.90 17.86
C ASN A 40 12.99 -2.00 17.24
N ALA A 41 12.16 -2.57 16.36
CA ALA A 41 11.09 -1.89 15.62
C ALA A 41 11.59 -0.80 14.65
N LYS A 42 12.88 -0.85 14.29
CA LYS A 42 13.53 0.01 13.32
C LYS A 42 14.44 -0.83 12.43
N LEU A 43 14.64 -0.38 11.21
CA LEU A 43 15.59 -0.99 10.28
C LEU A 43 16.81 -0.10 10.19
N ASP A 44 17.91 -0.55 10.78
CA ASP A 44 19.19 0.13 10.61
C ASP A 44 19.75 -0.09 9.19
N GLU A 45 20.78 0.67 8.82
CA GLU A 45 21.53 0.45 7.58
C GLU A 45 22.13 -0.95 7.50
N SER A 46 22.61 -1.49 8.63
CA SER A 46 23.19 -2.84 8.68
C SER A 46 22.17 -3.92 8.35
N GLU A 47 20.97 -3.84 8.93
CA GLU A 47 19.88 -4.80 8.73
C GLU A 47 19.32 -4.74 7.31
N ARG A 48 19.17 -3.52 6.77
CA ARG A 48 18.77 -3.32 5.37
C ARG A 48 19.84 -3.76 4.40
N ALA A 49 21.12 -3.63 4.72
CA ALA A 49 22.21 -4.12 3.88
C ALA A 49 22.23 -5.66 3.89
N GLU A 50 22.12 -6.29 5.06
CA GLU A 50 22.10 -7.76 5.19
C GLU A 50 20.90 -8.37 4.45
N LYS A 51 19.72 -7.77 4.60
CA LYS A 51 18.48 -8.23 3.96
C LYS A 51 18.09 -7.39 2.74
N LYS A 52 19.05 -6.74 2.09
CA LYS A 52 18.81 -5.84 0.94
C LYS A 52 18.02 -6.55 -0.15
N HIS A 53 18.39 -7.79 -0.45
CA HIS A 53 17.71 -8.63 -1.43
C HIS A 53 16.22 -8.86 -1.09
N VAL A 54 15.87 -9.07 0.18
CA VAL A 54 14.47 -9.22 0.64
C VAL A 54 13.71 -7.91 0.46
N LEU A 55 14.32 -6.81 0.92
CA LEU A 55 13.73 -5.49 0.82
C LEU A 55 13.53 -5.06 -0.64
N THR A 56 14.54 -5.25 -1.49
CA THR A 56 14.48 -4.94 -2.91
C THR A 56 13.45 -5.83 -3.62
N ALA A 57 13.36 -7.13 -3.30
CA ALA A 57 12.34 -7.99 -3.88
C ALA A 57 10.92 -7.52 -3.52
N LEU A 58 10.68 -7.13 -2.26
CA LEU A 58 9.40 -6.57 -1.82
C LEU A 58 9.09 -5.26 -2.57
N LEU A 59 10.06 -4.35 -2.68
CA LEU A 59 9.90 -3.09 -3.40
C LEU A 59 9.60 -3.33 -4.89
N MET A 60 10.31 -4.25 -5.54
CA MET A 60 10.04 -4.64 -6.93
C MET A 60 8.65 -5.24 -7.11
N GLU A 61 8.21 -6.12 -6.19
CA GLU A 61 6.87 -6.72 -6.23
C GLU A 61 5.76 -5.66 -6.20
N TRP A 62 6.01 -4.55 -5.50
CA TRP A 62 5.09 -3.41 -5.39
C TRP A 62 5.31 -2.33 -6.45
N GLY A 63 6.25 -2.53 -7.39
CA GLY A 63 6.57 -1.55 -8.43
C GLY A 63 7.31 -0.31 -7.92
N MET A 64 7.84 -0.34 -6.70
CA MET A 64 8.62 0.74 -6.11
C MET A 64 10.10 0.63 -6.48
N SER A 65 10.77 1.78 -6.43
CA SER A 65 12.22 1.83 -6.63
C SER A 65 12.96 1.10 -5.50
N GLY A 66 13.95 0.27 -5.86
CA GLY A 66 14.84 -0.38 -4.89
C GLY A 66 15.67 0.59 -4.04
N ASN A 67 15.72 1.87 -4.43
CA ASN A 67 16.38 2.96 -3.70
C ASN A 67 15.43 3.75 -2.77
N THR A 68 14.18 3.31 -2.57
CA THR A 68 13.19 4.06 -1.76
C THR A 68 13.67 4.36 -0.34
N PHE A 69 14.50 3.49 0.25
CA PHE A 69 15.05 3.65 1.60
C PHE A 69 16.56 3.91 1.61
N ASP A 70 17.20 4.05 0.45
CA ASP A 70 18.65 4.24 0.34
C ASP A 70 19.05 5.62 0.90
N GLY A 71 20.01 5.66 1.81
CA GLY A 71 20.46 6.89 2.48
C GLY A 71 19.54 7.40 3.61
N MET A 72 18.44 6.72 3.91
CA MET A 72 17.78 6.90 5.22
C MET A 72 18.63 6.19 6.28
N GLY A 73 18.80 6.77 7.47
CA GLY A 73 19.41 6.08 8.61
C GLY A 73 18.49 5.01 9.17
N GLU A 74 18.17 5.08 10.46
CA GLU A 74 17.18 4.18 11.07
C GLU A 74 15.76 4.44 10.50
N VAL A 75 15.17 3.43 9.87
CA VAL A 75 13.79 3.50 9.35
C VAL A 75 12.84 2.77 10.29
N SER A 76 12.00 3.50 11.01
CA SER A 76 10.96 2.89 11.87
C SER A 76 9.85 2.23 11.03
N TYR A 77 9.08 1.30 11.61
CA TYR A 77 7.96 0.65 10.92
C TYR A 77 6.96 1.64 10.28
N GLU A 78 6.69 2.78 10.94
CA GLU A 78 5.83 3.82 10.39
C GLU A 78 6.38 4.43 9.10
N GLU A 79 7.68 4.73 9.07
CA GLU A 79 8.37 5.28 7.89
C GLU A 79 8.52 4.23 6.79
N PHE A 80 8.73 2.97 7.18
CA PHE A 80 8.74 1.83 6.26
C PHE A 80 7.40 1.64 5.55
N HIS A 81 6.29 1.84 6.26
CA HIS A 81 4.94 1.62 5.76
C HIS A 81 4.44 2.75 4.84
N ARG A 82 4.86 4.01 5.05
CA ARG A 82 4.40 5.18 4.27
C ARG A 82 4.45 5.02 2.75
N PRO A 83 5.58 4.60 2.13
CA PRO A 83 5.65 4.49 0.67
C PRO A 83 4.66 3.45 0.14
N PHE A 84 4.46 2.35 0.88
CA PHE A 84 3.48 1.32 0.56
C PHE A 84 2.04 1.83 0.63
N GLU A 85 1.70 2.62 1.65
CA GLU A 85 0.36 3.23 1.75
C GLU A 85 0.09 4.22 0.63
N ARG A 86 1.09 5.02 0.25
CA ARG A 86 0.98 5.93 -0.90
C ARG A 86 0.78 5.17 -2.22
N GLU A 87 1.60 4.17 -2.51
CA GLU A 87 1.50 3.44 -3.77
C GLU A 87 0.22 2.59 -3.83
N TRP A 88 -0.21 2.05 -2.69
CA TRP A 88 -1.50 1.37 -2.58
C TRP A 88 -2.66 2.31 -2.86
N GLU A 89 -2.62 3.53 -2.31
CA GLU A 89 -3.63 4.55 -2.58
C GLU A 89 -3.64 4.92 -4.07
N VAL A 90 -2.46 5.12 -4.69
CA VAL A 90 -2.33 5.43 -6.12
C VAL A 90 -2.85 4.28 -6.99
N THR A 91 -2.49 3.05 -6.68
CA THR A 91 -2.92 1.84 -7.41
C THR A 91 -4.42 1.61 -7.24
N SER A 92 -4.95 1.78 -6.03
CA SER A 92 -6.37 1.68 -5.75
C SER A 92 -7.14 2.77 -6.49
N LYS A 93 -6.63 4.02 -6.51
CA LYS A 93 -7.25 5.14 -7.25
C LYS A 93 -7.26 4.86 -8.75
N GLN A 94 -6.19 4.27 -9.28
CA GLN A 94 -6.11 3.84 -10.69
C GLN A 94 -7.08 2.69 -11.02
N GLN A 95 -7.28 1.73 -10.12
CA GLN A 95 -8.28 0.67 -10.32
C GLN A 95 -9.72 1.18 -10.15
N ALA A 96 -9.94 2.15 -9.26
CA ALA A 96 -11.26 2.75 -9.01
C ALA A 96 -11.68 3.77 -10.07
N LEU A 97 -10.74 4.27 -10.89
CA LEU A 97 -11.06 4.94 -12.13
C LEU A 97 -11.56 3.84 -13.08
N PRO A 98 -12.87 3.76 -13.41
CA PRO A 98 -13.27 2.93 -14.53
C PRO A 98 -12.46 3.46 -15.70
N ALA A 99 -11.67 2.58 -16.33
CA ALA A 99 -11.14 2.84 -17.65
C ALA A 99 -12.33 3.38 -18.44
N LYS A 100 -12.36 4.71 -18.64
CA LYS A 100 -13.27 5.34 -19.57
C LYS A 100 -12.78 4.81 -20.90
N ARG A 101 -13.27 3.61 -21.22
CA ARG A 101 -13.21 3.00 -22.53
C ARG A 101 -13.66 4.13 -23.42
N ILE A 102 -12.70 4.69 -24.12
CA ILE A 102 -12.88 5.40 -25.35
C ILE A 102 -13.63 4.41 -26.23
N THR A 103 -14.94 4.35 -26.07
CA THR A 103 -15.87 3.78 -27.04
C THR A 103 -16.30 4.97 -27.86
N ARG A 104 -15.32 5.67 -28.46
CA ARG A 104 -15.61 6.62 -29.53
C ARG A 104 -15.74 5.76 -30.78
N CYS A 105 -16.99 5.57 -31.18
CA CYS A 105 -17.44 5.26 -32.53
C CYS A 105 -16.43 4.55 -33.45
N LEU A 106 -16.50 3.22 -33.49
CA LEU A 106 -16.42 2.50 -34.76
C LEU A 106 -17.86 2.18 -35.16
N ALA A 107 -18.58 3.22 -35.49
CA ALA A 107 -19.76 3.16 -36.35
C ALA A 107 -19.37 4.01 -37.54
N GLU A 108 -18.86 3.35 -38.58
CA GLU A 108 -18.96 3.67 -40.02
C GLU A 108 -18.08 2.69 -40.81
#